data_AF-A0A522AP98-F1
#
_entry.id   AF-A0A522AP98-F1
#
_cell.length_a   1.000
_cell.length_b   1.000
_cell.length_c   1.000
_cell.angle_alpha   90.00
_cell.angle_beta   90.00
_cell.angle_gamma   90.00
#
_symmetry.space_group_name_H-M   'P 1'
#
loop_
_entity.id
_entity.type
_entity.pdbx_description
1 polymer ?
#
loop_
_entity_poly.entity_id
_entity_poly.type
_entity_poly.pdbx_seq_one_letter_code
_entity_poly.pdbx_strand_id
1 'polypeptide(L)'
;MWCRIRFMCWPMAASCVPAAASWLWNWKPKVMAGSATTRPEVGMTTLKRSERIEVFARTARTRSENFPADTGVLGCLRAAGRAAFSAAELPNPKTEAWKYSRIGPLLEQGLLDRAPAGAAATARPIPGLDVQSIAILDGIPQPLPTFTPGVSVTSFAALSGAEVAAVETHLGRLAAVSERPFVALNAALLEDGLLIQVAPGVDVALPIELLLAQSDGAAPRGVHPRVLVIVGQGARATLIERHLGAAMAFTNSVVEVVLADGAQLDHLRLALDAGRGRWLSALDVELGRAARYHLWQAQLGAAFRRNEIRIRLAGEGAEVTVGGAGLTRNNAHLDNQLCLEHRVPRGTSTQVFRNIAGETSRGILNGRIHIHRGAQKTDAQLHT
;
A
#
# COMPACT_ATOMS: atom_id res chain seq x y z
N MET A 1 -25.31 -21.34 -20.18
CA MET A 1 -26.48 -20.84 -20.93
C MET A 1 -26.11 -19.46 -21.46
N TRP A 2 -26.12 -19.27 -22.78
CA TRP A 2 -25.44 -18.15 -23.45
C TRP A 2 -26.11 -16.80 -23.16
N CYS A 3 -25.33 -15.77 -22.80
CA CYS A 3 -25.80 -14.39 -22.68
C CYS A 3 -24.97 -13.47 -23.59
N ARG A 4 -25.67 -12.72 -24.45
CA ARG A 4 -25.16 -11.87 -25.53
C ARG A 4 -24.49 -10.60 -24.98
N ILE A 5 -23.29 -10.31 -25.44
CA ILE A 5 -22.64 -9.00 -25.32
C ILE A 5 -23.29 -8.04 -26.33
N ARG A 6 -23.92 -6.96 -25.86
CA ARG A 6 -24.35 -5.83 -26.72
C ARG A 6 -23.29 -4.74 -26.66
N PHE A 7 -22.60 -4.50 -27.77
CA PHE A 7 -21.87 -3.26 -28.00
C PHE A 7 -22.84 -2.22 -28.54
N MET A 8 -22.92 -1.06 -27.87
CA MET A 8 -23.68 0.09 -28.33
C MET A 8 -22.66 1.14 -28.78
N CYS A 9 -22.44 1.23 -30.09
CA CYS A 9 -21.70 2.32 -30.73
C CYS A 9 -22.67 3.48 -30.98
N TRP A 10 -22.27 4.68 -30.58
CA TRP A 10 -22.94 5.92 -30.96
C TRP A 10 -22.21 6.51 -32.17
N PRO A 11 -22.89 6.79 -33.30
CA PRO A 11 -22.30 7.56 -34.38
C PRO A 11 -22.72 9.03 -34.22
N MET A 12 -21.75 9.95 -34.27
CA MET A 12 -22.04 11.30 -34.73
C MET A 12 -20.98 11.72 -35.74
N ALA A 13 -21.49 12.14 -36.89
CA ALA A 13 -20.79 12.50 -38.10
C ALA A 13 -20.25 13.93 -38.04
N ALA A 14 -19.11 14.16 -38.69
CA ALA A 14 -18.86 15.37 -39.47
C ALA A 14 -17.68 15.17 -40.46
N SER A 15 -18.05 15.14 -41.75
CA SER A 15 -17.43 15.83 -42.89
C SER A 15 -15.97 15.54 -43.31
N CYS A 16 -15.86 15.05 -44.55
CA CYS A 16 -14.66 14.81 -45.34
C CYS A 16 -14.07 16.08 -45.98
N VAL A 17 -12.72 16.21 -46.00
CA VAL A 17 -11.96 16.84 -47.09
C VAL A 17 -10.67 16.03 -47.29
N PRO A 18 -10.32 15.58 -48.51
CA PRO A 18 -9.07 14.86 -48.76
C PRO A 18 -7.96 15.85 -49.14
N ALA A 19 -6.98 16.06 -48.28
CA ALA A 19 -5.71 16.68 -48.67
C ALA A 19 -4.76 15.56 -49.11
N ALA A 20 -4.78 15.23 -50.40
CA ALA A 20 -3.73 14.46 -51.02
C ALA A 20 -2.47 15.33 -51.12
N ALA A 21 -1.49 15.08 -50.25
CA ALA A 21 -0.14 15.59 -50.41
C ALA A 21 0.79 14.40 -50.70
N SER A 22 1.29 14.39 -51.94
CA SER A 22 2.28 13.45 -52.46
C SER A 22 3.54 13.43 -51.60
N TRP A 23 3.83 12.29 -50.97
CA TRP A 23 5.11 12.03 -50.32
C TRP A 23 6.20 11.85 -51.38
N LEU A 24 6.98 12.90 -51.62
CA LEU A 24 8.23 12.82 -52.37
C LEU A 24 9.35 12.41 -51.41
N TRP A 25 9.84 11.18 -51.56
CA TRP A 25 11.10 10.74 -51.00
C TRP A 25 12.23 11.56 -51.62
N ASN A 26 12.96 12.34 -50.82
CA ASN A 26 14.21 12.95 -51.27
C ASN A 26 15.28 12.82 -50.17
N TRP A 27 16.22 11.90 -50.39
CA TRP A 27 17.44 11.78 -49.60
C TRP A 27 18.43 12.85 -50.07
N LYS A 28 18.71 13.85 -49.21
CA LYS A 28 19.94 14.65 -49.32
C LYS A 28 20.63 14.74 -47.94
N PRO A 29 21.89 14.27 -47.82
CA PRO A 29 22.66 14.39 -46.60
C PRO A 29 23.42 15.72 -46.59
N LYS A 30 23.07 16.62 -45.65
CA LYS A 30 23.91 17.66 -45.01
C LYS A 30 23.02 18.81 -44.54
N VAL A 31 22.86 18.97 -43.22
CA VAL A 31 23.49 20.00 -42.37
C VAL A 31 23.03 19.70 -40.94
N MET A 32 23.81 18.93 -40.19
CA MET A 32 23.69 18.84 -38.73
C MET A 32 24.90 19.58 -38.18
N ALA A 33 24.70 20.83 -37.74
CA ALA A 33 25.61 21.44 -36.80
C ALA A 33 25.46 20.65 -35.49
N GLY A 34 26.45 19.82 -35.18
CA GLY A 34 26.47 19.08 -33.93
C GLY A 34 26.57 20.07 -32.77
N SER A 35 25.48 20.29 -32.03
CA SER A 35 25.60 20.75 -30.66
C SER A 35 26.16 19.57 -29.86
N ALA A 36 27.49 19.53 -29.74
CA ALA A 36 28.14 18.71 -28.74
C ALA A 36 27.80 19.31 -27.37
N THR A 37 26.61 19.02 -26.86
CA THR A 37 26.38 19.07 -25.42
C THR A 37 27.14 17.90 -24.84
N THR A 38 28.39 18.17 -24.45
CA THR A 38 29.13 17.33 -23.52
C THR A 38 28.23 17.07 -22.33
N ARG A 39 27.67 15.85 -22.26
CA ARG A 39 27.15 15.32 -21.01
C ARG A 39 28.28 15.47 -19.99
N PRO A 40 28.07 16.10 -18.83
CA PRO A 40 29.05 15.99 -17.78
C PRO A 40 29.23 14.50 -17.48
N GLU A 41 30.42 13.98 -17.74
CA GLU A 41 30.84 12.68 -17.24
C GLU A 41 30.94 12.81 -15.72
N VAL A 42 29.79 12.65 -15.06
CA VAL A 42 29.79 12.23 -13.66
C VAL A 42 30.12 10.74 -13.72
N GLY A 43 31.36 10.41 -13.43
CA GLY A 43 31.80 9.04 -13.17
C GLY A 43 31.10 8.47 -11.92
N MET A 44 29.81 8.19 -12.03
CA MET A 44 29.09 7.31 -11.12
C MET A 44 29.11 5.92 -11.75
N THR A 45 30.02 5.06 -11.29
CA THR A 45 29.91 3.63 -11.52
C THR A 45 28.54 3.18 -11.04
N THR A 46 27.61 3.01 -11.98
CA THR A 46 26.25 2.59 -11.66
C THR A 46 26.33 1.12 -11.26
N LEU A 47 26.24 0.86 -9.95
CA LEU A 47 26.27 -0.49 -9.40
C LEU A 47 25.33 -1.41 -10.18
N LYS A 48 25.79 -2.63 -10.46
CA LYS A 48 24.96 -3.68 -11.04
C LYS A 48 23.77 -3.95 -10.11
N ARG A 49 22.67 -4.47 -10.66
CA ARG A 49 21.47 -4.78 -9.88
C ARG A 49 21.77 -5.70 -8.69
N SER A 50 22.60 -6.72 -8.87
CA SER A 50 22.99 -7.66 -7.81
C SER A 50 23.71 -6.95 -6.66
N GLU A 51 24.65 -6.07 -6.98
CA GLU A 51 25.39 -5.26 -5.99
C GLU A 51 24.45 -4.32 -5.24
N ARG A 52 23.48 -3.70 -5.94
CA ARG A 52 22.46 -2.86 -5.29
C ARG A 52 21.57 -3.64 -4.33
N ILE A 53 21.20 -4.88 -4.69
CA ILE A 53 20.44 -5.78 -3.82
C ILE A 53 21.26 -6.13 -2.57
N GLU A 54 22.53 -6.47 -2.75
CA GLU A 54 23.43 -6.82 -1.64
C GLU A 54 23.65 -5.63 -0.70
N VAL A 55 23.90 -4.43 -1.24
CA VAL A 55 24.01 -3.19 -0.46
C VAL A 55 22.71 -2.94 0.31
N PHE A 56 21.55 -3.05 -0.33
CA PHE A 56 20.25 -2.87 0.32
C PHE A 56 20.04 -3.87 1.47
N ALA A 57 20.32 -5.16 1.23
CA ALA A 57 20.17 -6.19 2.24
C ALA A 57 21.13 -6.00 3.42
N ARG A 58 22.38 -5.61 3.15
CA ARG A 58 23.38 -5.29 4.18
C ARG A 58 22.96 -4.06 5.00
N THR A 59 22.54 -2.97 4.36
CA THR A 59 22.07 -1.77 5.06
C THR A 59 20.85 -2.07 5.93
N ALA A 60 19.90 -2.87 5.45
CA ALA A 60 18.77 -3.32 6.24
C ALA A 60 19.22 -4.09 7.48
N ARG A 61 20.17 -5.03 7.34
CA ARG A 61 20.72 -5.79 8.45
C ARG A 61 21.37 -4.88 9.49
N THR A 62 22.31 -4.03 9.06
CA THR A 62 23.01 -3.10 9.97
C THR A 62 22.05 -2.16 10.69
N ARG A 63 21.06 -1.59 10.00
CA ARG A 63 20.03 -0.75 10.66
C ARG A 63 19.24 -1.55 11.69
N SER A 64 18.86 -2.78 11.36
CA SER A 64 18.06 -3.63 12.24
C SER A 64 18.79 -4.10 13.51
N GLU A 65 20.13 -4.14 13.48
CA GLU A 65 21.01 -4.47 14.61
C GLU A 65 21.23 -3.28 15.55
N ASN A 66 21.04 -2.04 15.05
CA ASN A 66 21.18 -0.80 15.83
C ASN A 66 19.94 -0.43 16.64
N PHE A 67 18.84 -1.18 16.53
CA PHE A 67 17.70 -0.97 17.44
C PHE A 67 18.09 -1.34 18.86
N PRO A 68 17.52 -0.67 19.88
CA PRO A 68 17.68 -1.10 21.26
C PRO A 68 17.22 -2.56 21.40
N ALA A 69 17.76 -3.26 22.40
CA ALA A 69 17.32 -4.60 22.75
C ALA A 69 15.91 -4.53 23.37
N ASP A 70 14.90 -4.33 22.52
CA ASP A 70 13.51 -4.22 22.93
C ASP A 70 13.00 -5.59 23.38
N THR A 71 12.30 -5.60 24.51
CA THR A 71 11.57 -6.77 25.02
C THR A 71 10.10 -6.71 24.57
N GLY A 72 9.36 -7.80 24.77
CA GLY A 72 7.93 -7.87 24.43
C GLY A 72 7.66 -7.97 22.92
N VAL A 73 6.43 -7.61 22.53
CA VAL A 73 5.91 -7.79 21.16
C VAL A 73 6.83 -7.18 20.10
N LEU A 74 7.30 -5.95 20.31
CA LEU A 74 8.11 -5.23 19.32
C LEU A 74 9.46 -5.90 19.10
N GLY A 75 10.12 -6.35 20.18
CA GLY A 75 11.36 -7.13 20.12
C GLY A 75 11.18 -8.45 19.36
N CYS A 76 10.13 -9.20 19.69
CA CYS A 76 9.79 -10.46 19.01
C CYS A 76 9.53 -10.27 17.51
N LEU A 77 8.72 -9.26 17.15
CA LEU A 77 8.39 -8.97 15.75
C LEU A 77 9.63 -8.56 14.95
N ARG A 78 10.50 -7.71 15.50
CA ARG A 78 11.78 -7.35 14.85
C ARG A 78 12.70 -8.54 14.68
N ALA A 79 12.84 -9.39 15.70
CA ALA A 79 13.66 -10.59 15.61
C ALA A 79 13.18 -11.54 14.51
N ALA A 80 11.87 -11.79 14.45
CA ALA A 80 11.25 -12.59 13.39
C ALA A 80 11.44 -11.95 12.01
N GLY A 81 11.26 -10.63 11.90
CA GLY A 81 11.47 -9.87 10.68
C GLY A 81 12.91 -9.95 10.17
N ARG A 82 13.91 -9.77 11.05
CA ARG A 82 15.34 -9.88 10.71
C ARG A 82 15.69 -11.26 10.17
N ALA A 83 15.24 -12.30 10.85
CA ALA A 83 15.48 -13.69 10.45
C ALA A 83 14.84 -13.98 9.08
N ALA A 84 13.56 -13.64 8.91
CA ALA A 84 12.83 -13.89 7.68
C ALA A 84 13.39 -13.07 6.50
N PHE A 85 13.71 -11.78 6.71
CA PHE A 85 14.26 -10.94 5.64
C PHE A 85 15.64 -11.40 5.20
N SER A 86 16.50 -11.83 6.15
CA SER A 86 17.83 -12.35 5.82
C SER A 86 17.79 -13.64 5.01
N ALA A 87 16.74 -14.46 5.19
CA ALA A 87 16.52 -15.69 4.44
C ALA A 87 15.76 -15.48 3.11
N ALA A 88 15.14 -14.31 2.92
CA ALA A 88 14.25 -14.08 1.79
C ALA A 88 15.02 -13.66 0.52
N GLU A 89 14.59 -14.19 -0.62
CA GLU A 89 15.03 -13.69 -1.91
C GLU A 89 14.21 -12.46 -2.33
N LEU A 90 14.90 -11.38 -2.71
CA LEU A 90 14.20 -10.20 -3.23
C LEU A 90 13.61 -10.46 -4.62
N PRO A 91 12.43 -9.88 -4.93
CA PRO A 91 11.78 -10.14 -6.20
C PRO A 91 12.61 -9.72 -7.41
N ASN A 92 12.53 -10.53 -8.46
CA ASN A 92 13.14 -10.27 -9.75
C ASN A 92 12.09 -10.31 -10.87
N PRO A 93 12.40 -9.91 -12.11
CA PRO A 93 11.42 -9.90 -13.19
C PRO A 93 10.80 -11.27 -13.53
N LYS A 94 11.40 -12.38 -13.10
CA LYS A 94 10.85 -13.74 -13.23
C LYS A 94 9.89 -14.09 -12.09
N THR A 95 9.93 -13.37 -10.97
CA THR A 95 8.94 -13.49 -9.89
C THR A 95 7.59 -13.01 -10.44
N GLU A 96 6.65 -13.93 -10.64
CA GLU A 96 5.38 -13.68 -11.35
C GLU A 96 4.63 -12.45 -10.81
N ALA A 97 4.47 -12.37 -9.48
CA ALA A 97 3.79 -11.26 -8.81
C ALA A 97 4.47 -9.89 -9.00
N TRP A 98 5.73 -9.85 -9.45
CA TRP A 98 6.55 -8.64 -9.62
C TRP A 98 6.97 -8.41 -11.08
N LYS A 99 6.46 -9.20 -12.04
CA LYS A 99 6.79 -9.11 -13.46
C LYS A 99 6.72 -7.67 -14.01
N TYR A 100 5.72 -6.90 -13.58
CA TYR A 100 5.48 -5.53 -14.04
C TYR A 100 5.97 -4.44 -13.08
N SER A 101 6.46 -4.80 -11.90
CA SER A 101 6.88 -3.88 -10.84
C SER A 101 8.33 -4.16 -10.46
N ARG A 102 9.26 -3.50 -11.13
CA ARG A 102 10.69 -3.68 -10.87
C ARG A 102 11.05 -2.99 -9.55
N ILE A 103 11.69 -3.72 -8.62
CA ILE A 103 12.15 -3.17 -7.34
C ILE A 103 13.33 -2.18 -7.45
N GLY A 104 13.85 -1.91 -8.65
CA GLY A 104 15.00 -1.02 -8.86
C GLY A 104 14.88 0.34 -8.17
N PRO A 105 13.73 1.05 -8.23
CA PRO A 105 13.53 2.31 -7.52
C PRO A 105 13.58 2.21 -5.99
N LEU A 106 13.39 1.01 -5.42
CA LEU A 106 13.44 0.76 -3.98
C LEU A 106 14.88 0.53 -3.48
N LEU A 107 15.81 0.21 -4.37
CA LEU A 107 17.20 -0.13 -4.08
C LEU A 107 18.15 1.06 -4.24
N GLU A 108 17.64 2.29 -4.29
CA GLU A 108 18.48 3.49 -4.38
C GLU A 108 19.17 3.75 -3.04
N GLN A 109 20.36 4.34 -3.09
CA GLN A 109 21.14 4.62 -1.88
C GLN A 109 20.39 5.57 -0.94
N GLY A 110 20.54 5.36 0.36
CA GLY A 110 19.90 6.14 1.41
C GLY A 110 18.41 5.84 1.66
N LEU A 111 17.75 5.03 0.83
CA LEU A 111 16.32 4.68 1.03
C LEU A 111 16.06 3.72 2.20
N LEU A 112 17.10 3.30 2.92
CA LEU A 112 16.99 2.58 4.18
C LEU A 112 17.54 3.37 5.37
N ASP A 113 18.05 4.59 5.14
CA ASP A 113 18.54 5.44 6.22
C ASP A 113 17.36 5.91 7.07
N ARG A 114 17.64 6.19 8.35
CA ARG A 114 16.63 6.75 9.25
C ARG A 114 16.28 8.16 8.81
N ALA A 115 15.01 8.52 8.92
CA ALA A 115 14.61 9.91 8.74
C ALA A 115 15.32 10.80 9.79
N PRO A 116 15.86 11.97 9.39
CA PRO A 116 16.20 12.98 10.38
C PRO A 116 14.92 13.45 11.08
N ALA A 117 15.04 13.92 12.32
CA ALA A 117 13.92 14.60 12.97
C ALA A 117 13.51 15.81 12.11
N GLY A 118 12.22 15.89 11.78
CA GLY A 118 11.69 16.91 10.90
C GLY A 118 10.22 17.18 11.17
N ALA A 119 9.72 18.30 10.64
CA ALA A 119 8.30 18.61 10.68
C ALA A 119 7.54 17.75 9.67
N ALA A 120 6.36 17.27 10.06
CA ALA A 120 5.48 16.53 9.16
C ALA A 120 4.97 17.41 8.02
N ALA A 121 4.81 16.80 6.84
CA ALA A 121 3.89 17.33 5.85
C ALA A 121 2.51 17.50 6.50
N THR A 122 1.98 18.72 6.51
CA THR A 122 0.70 19.01 7.14
C THR A 122 -0.43 18.60 6.21
N ALA A 123 -1.29 17.69 6.67
CA ALA A 123 -2.51 17.32 5.95
C ALA A 123 -3.43 18.54 5.88
N ARG A 124 -3.93 18.86 4.69
CA ARG A 124 -5.07 19.77 4.60
C ARG A 124 -6.31 19.06 5.17
N PRO A 125 -7.14 19.74 5.98
CA PRO A 125 -8.43 19.20 6.40
C PRO A 125 -9.26 18.78 5.20
N ILE A 126 -10.05 17.71 5.35
CA ILE A 126 -11.01 17.30 4.33
C ILE A 126 -12.21 18.27 4.43
N PRO A 127 -12.54 19.05 3.38
CA PRO A 127 -13.63 20.01 3.47
C PRO A 127 -14.95 19.34 3.81
N GLY A 128 -15.62 19.83 4.86
CA GLY A 128 -16.94 19.36 5.29
C GLY A 128 -16.93 18.00 6.01
N LEU A 129 -15.77 17.52 6.47
CA LEU A 129 -15.67 16.26 7.21
C LEU A 129 -14.85 16.44 8.50
N ASP A 130 -15.52 16.27 9.62
CA ASP A 130 -14.89 16.19 10.94
C ASP A 130 -14.34 14.77 11.17
N VAL A 131 -13.12 14.68 11.68
CA VAL A 131 -12.41 13.42 11.90
C VAL A 131 -11.64 13.47 13.22
N GLN A 132 -11.35 12.29 13.77
CA GLN A 132 -10.41 12.10 14.88
C GLN A 132 -9.12 11.50 14.34
N SER A 133 -8.05 12.30 14.29
CA SER A 133 -6.83 11.98 13.54
C SER A 133 -5.71 11.44 14.41
N ILE A 134 -4.96 10.48 13.88
CA ILE A 134 -3.66 10.06 14.37
C ILE A 134 -2.65 10.04 13.22
N ALA A 135 -1.42 10.47 13.49
CA ALA A 135 -0.33 10.45 12.53
C ALA A 135 0.79 9.50 12.94
N ILE A 136 1.36 8.84 11.93
CA ILE A 136 2.69 8.24 11.99
C ILE A 136 3.58 9.08 11.08
N LEU A 137 4.54 9.79 11.67
CA LEU A 137 5.51 10.63 10.96
C LEU A 137 6.82 9.86 10.81
N ASP A 138 7.23 9.63 9.56
CA ASP A 138 8.47 8.91 9.23
C ASP A 138 8.62 7.54 9.93
N GLY A 139 7.49 6.90 10.24
CA GLY A 139 7.46 5.59 10.89
C GLY A 139 7.35 5.65 12.41
N ILE A 140 7.27 6.85 12.99
CA ILE A 140 7.13 7.07 14.44
C ILE A 140 5.71 7.60 14.73
N PRO A 141 4.90 6.89 15.54
CA PRO A 141 3.62 7.38 16.03
C PRO A 141 3.76 8.74 16.72
N GLN A 142 2.87 9.68 16.39
CA GLN A 142 2.81 10.98 17.02
C GLN A 142 1.93 10.94 18.29
N PRO A 143 2.07 11.90 19.22
CA PRO A 143 1.22 11.98 20.41
C PRO A 143 -0.27 11.87 20.08
N LEU A 144 -0.95 11.00 20.82
CA LEU A 144 -2.33 10.59 20.56
C LEU A 144 -3.32 11.63 21.11
N PRO A 145 -4.31 12.09 20.33
CA PRO A 145 -5.43 12.82 20.90
C PRO A 145 -6.37 11.86 21.64
N THR A 146 -7.30 12.41 22.43
CA THR A 146 -8.40 11.62 23.00
C THR A 146 -9.41 11.28 21.90
N PHE A 147 -9.66 9.98 21.72
CA PHE A 147 -10.66 9.48 20.78
C PHE A 147 -12.04 9.41 21.43
N THR A 148 -13.08 9.34 20.61
CA THR A 148 -14.46 9.12 21.06
C THR A 148 -14.58 7.82 21.87
N PRO A 149 -15.48 7.75 22.87
CA PRO A 149 -15.70 6.54 23.66
C PRO A 149 -15.89 5.30 22.78
N GLY A 150 -15.22 4.21 23.14
CA GLY A 150 -15.25 2.96 22.38
C GLY A 150 -14.16 2.84 21.31
N VAL A 151 -13.36 3.88 21.08
CA VAL A 151 -12.15 3.81 20.26
C VAL A 151 -10.92 4.00 21.15
N SER A 152 -9.98 3.06 21.09
CA SER A 152 -8.65 3.20 21.70
C SER A 152 -7.57 3.16 20.63
N VAL A 153 -6.54 3.98 20.83
CA VAL A 153 -5.33 3.96 20.01
C VAL A 153 -4.15 3.92 20.97
N THR A 154 -3.23 2.99 20.77
CA THR A 154 -2.06 2.78 21.64
C THR A 154 -0.85 2.45 20.79
N SER A 155 0.32 2.98 21.15
CA SER A 155 1.57 2.61 20.46
C SER A 155 2.06 1.24 20.92
N PHE A 156 2.80 0.50 20.09
CA PHE A 156 3.28 -0.84 20.49
C PHE A 156 4.24 -0.78 21.68
N ALA A 157 5.02 0.29 21.79
CA ALA A 157 5.89 0.53 22.94
C ALA A 157 5.13 0.81 24.26
N ALA A 158 3.86 1.23 24.18
CA ALA A 158 3.03 1.61 25.32
C ALA A 158 1.96 0.57 25.70
N LEU A 159 1.92 -0.58 25.02
CA LEU A 159 0.91 -1.62 25.26
C LEU A 159 0.97 -2.16 26.68
N SER A 160 -0.21 -2.46 27.23
CA SER A 160 -0.32 -3.07 28.56
C SER A 160 -1.48 -4.07 28.65
N GLY A 161 -1.34 -5.06 29.54
CA GLY A 161 -2.42 -5.99 29.90
C GLY A 161 -3.13 -6.63 28.69
N ALA A 162 -4.41 -6.31 28.53
CA ALA A 162 -5.25 -6.86 27.46
C ALA A 162 -4.80 -6.46 26.04
N GLU A 163 -4.12 -5.32 25.89
CA GLU A 163 -3.64 -4.84 24.59
C GLU A 163 -2.48 -5.72 24.07
N VAL A 164 -1.58 -6.14 24.96
CA VAL A 164 -0.49 -7.07 24.63
C VAL A 164 -1.09 -8.39 24.14
N ALA A 165 -2.07 -8.95 24.85
CA ALA A 165 -2.72 -10.20 24.46
C ALA A 165 -3.43 -10.08 23.10
N ALA A 166 -4.11 -8.97 22.83
CA ALA A 166 -4.74 -8.72 21.53
C ALA A 166 -3.71 -8.65 20.40
N VAL A 167 -2.60 -7.95 20.63
CA VAL A 167 -1.52 -7.80 19.64
C VAL A 167 -0.81 -9.12 19.39
N GLU A 168 -0.45 -9.89 20.43
CA GLU A 168 0.13 -11.24 20.27
C GLU A 168 -0.82 -12.20 19.52
N THR A 169 -2.13 -12.03 19.71
CA THR A 169 -3.13 -12.86 19.04
C THR A 169 -3.21 -12.60 17.54
N HIS A 170 -2.95 -11.37 17.08
CA HIS A 170 -3.27 -10.94 15.71
C HIS A 170 -2.09 -10.40 14.89
N LEU A 171 -1.18 -9.62 15.50
CA LEU A 171 -0.10 -8.93 14.79
C LEU A 171 0.87 -9.92 14.16
N GLY A 172 1.20 -9.71 12.89
CA GLY A 172 2.12 -10.56 12.15
C GLY A 172 1.56 -11.93 11.77
N ARG A 173 0.27 -12.21 12.02
CA ARG A 173 -0.39 -13.44 11.58
C ARG A 173 -1.03 -13.28 10.20
N LEU A 174 -1.68 -12.14 9.94
CA LEU A 174 -2.30 -11.89 8.64
C LEU A 174 -1.25 -11.49 7.62
N ALA A 175 -0.32 -10.63 8.02
CA ALA A 175 0.86 -10.25 7.27
C ALA A 175 2.11 -10.96 7.84
N ALA A 176 2.16 -12.28 7.62
CA ALA A 176 3.26 -13.13 8.05
C ALA A 176 4.58 -12.75 7.38
N VAL A 177 5.64 -12.60 8.18
CA VAL A 177 6.97 -12.18 7.73
C VAL A 177 7.63 -13.18 6.77
N SER A 178 7.27 -14.47 6.84
CA SER A 178 7.82 -15.51 5.97
C SER A 178 7.28 -15.47 4.54
N GLU A 179 6.14 -14.82 4.29
CA GLU A 179 5.45 -14.90 3.00
C GLU A 179 5.90 -13.83 2.00
N ARG A 180 6.33 -12.66 2.50
CA ARG A 180 6.68 -11.50 1.66
C ARG A 180 7.92 -10.80 2.17
N PRO A 181 8.98 -10.63 1.35
CA PRO A 181 10.24 -10.05 1.79
C PRO A 181 10.07 -8.62 2.32
N PHE A 182 9.19 -7.81 1.73
CA PHE A 182 8.99 -6.44 2.21
C PHE A 182 8.14 -6.36 3.48
N VAL A 183 7.31 -7.37 3.78
CA VAL A 183 6.66 -7.48 5.10
C VAL A 183 7.70 -7.84 6.17
N ALA A 184 8.63 -8.75 5.86
CA ALA A 184 9.77 -9.05 6.73
C ALA A 184 10.66 -7.83 6.97
N LEU A 185 10.97 -7.07 5.91
CA LEU A 185 11.74 -5.83 6.00
C LEU A 185 11.04 -4.80 6.89
N ASN A 186 9.73 -4.62 6.72
CA ASN A 186 8.94 -3.73 7.57
C ASN A 186 9.04 -4.18 9.03
N ALA A 187 8.83 -5.45 9.34
CA ALA A 187 8.96 -5.97 10.70
C ALA A 187 10.38 -5.77 11.27
N ALA A 188 11.44 -5.97 10.46
CA ALA A 188 12.82 -5.80 10.87
C ALA A 188 13.21 -4.34 11.17
N LEU A 189 12.59 -3.38 10.48
CA LEU A 189 12.94 -1.95 10.50
C LEU A 189 11.89 -1.03 11.13
N LEU A 190 10.78 -1.59 11.60
CA LEU A 190 9.71 -0.90 12.32
C LEU A 190 10.26 -0.20 13.56
N GLU A 191 10.04 1.11 13.72
CA GLU A 191 10.49 1.86 14.91
C GLU A 191 9.49 1.78 16.07
N ASP A 192 8.21 1.96 15.77
CA ASP A 192 7.08 1.66 16.65
C ASP A 192 5.83 1.54 15.76
N GLY A 193 4.75 0.96 16.27
CA GLY A 193 3.50 0.79 15.54
C GLY A 193 2.29 1.28 16.33
N LEU A 194 1.11 1.19 15.72
CA LEU A 194 -0.15 1.56 16.35
C LEU A 194 -1.08 0.36 16.42
N LEU A 195 -1.71 0.19 17.57
CA LEU A 195 -2.92 -0.59 17.76
C LEU A 195 -4.11 0.37 17.77
N ILE A 196 -5.09 0.15 16.89
CA ILE A 196 -6.38 0.85 16.87
C ILE A 196 -7.45 -0.19 17.18
N GLN A 197 -8.24 0.03 18.24
CA GLN A 197 -9.33 -0.88 18.61
C GLN A 197 -10.66 -0.13 18.64
N VAL A 198 -11.69 -0.78 18.10
CA VAL A 198 -13.09 -0.37 18.26
C VAL A 198 -13.78 -1.42 19.12
N ALA A 199 -14.35 -0.99 20.24
CA ALA A 199 -14.98 -1.87 21.20
C ALA A 199 -16.24 -2.54 20.61
N PRO A 200 -16.63 -3.74 21.07
CA PRO A 200 -17.81 -4.44 20.58
C PRO A 200 -19.09 -3.60 20.67
N GLY A 201 -19.94 -3.70 19.65
CA GLY A 201 -21.24 -3.02 19.58
C GLY A 201 -21.21 -1.51 19.43
N VAL A 202 -20.02 -0.89 19.33
CA VAL A 202 -19.88 0.56 19.16
C VAL A 202 -20.12 0.95 17.71
N ASP A 203 -20.92 1.99 17.50
CA ASP A 203 -21.05 2.69 16.22
C ASP A 203 -20.26 4.02 16.30
N VAL A 204 -19.11 4.08 15.65
CA VAL A 204 -18.19 5.22 15.74
C VAL A 204 -18.67 6.34 14.82
N ALA A 205 -19.21 7.41 15.41
CA ALA A 205 -19.78 8.54 14.68
C ALA A 205 -18.76 9.36 13.88
N LEU A 206 -17.57 9.60 14.45
CA LEU A 206 -16.50 10.36 13.79
C LEU A 206 -15.48 9.42 13.14
N PRO A 207 -15.21 9.53 11.83
CA PRO A 207 -14.19 8.73 11.17
C PRO A 207 -12.83 8.87 11.85
N ILE A 208 -12.12 7.74 11.94
CA ILE A 208 -10.74 7.69 12.41
C ILE A 208 -9.85 8.01 11.21
N GLU A 209 -9.07 9.08 11.28
CA GLU A 209 -8.11 9.43 10.23
C GLU A 209 -6.71 8.92 10.62
N LEU A 210 -6.12 8.07 9.80
CA LEU A 210 -4.75 7.60 9.95
C LEU A 210 -3.86 8.29 8.90
N LEU A 211 -3.00 9.20 9.34
CA LEU A 211 -2.04 9.88 8.50
C LEU A 211 -0.71 9.11 8.49
N LEU A 212 -0.36 8.52 7.34
CA LEU A 212 0.98 8.01 7.08
C LEU A 212 1.79 9.12 6.40
N ALA A 213 2.50 9.90 7.21
CA ALA A 213 3.16 11.13 6.79
C ALA A 213 4.68 10.97 6.70
N GLN A 214 5.26 11.66 5.73
CA GLN A 214 6.71 11.85 5.61
C GLN A 214 7.04 13.28 6.02
N SER A 215 8.19 13.50 6.67
CA SER A 215 8.67 14.85 6.96
C SER A 215 9.03 15.60 5.67
N ASP A 216 9.04 16.92 5.75
CA ASP A 216 9.58 17.76 4.68
C ASP A 216 11.12 17.73 4.76
N GLY A 217 11.76 17.12 3.76
CA GLY A 217 13.22 16.97 3.76
C GLY A 217 13.75 16.31 2.48
N ALA A 218 14.90 16.80 2.01
CA ALA A 218 15.51 16.35 0.75
C ALA A 218 16.33 15.05 0.87
N ALA A 219 16.70 14.64 2.09
CA ALA A 219 17.53 13.46 2.30
C ALA A 219 16.74 12.16 2.03
N PRO A 220 17.25 11.23 1.21
CA PRO A 220 16.66 9.91 1.05
C PRO A 220 16.54 9.19 2.40
N ARG A 221 15.45 8.43 2.59
CA ARG A 221 15.15 7.75 3.86
C ARG A 221 14.16 6.59 3.68
N GLY A 222 14.21 5.65 4.61
CA GLY A 222 13.31 4.48 4.68
C GLY A 222 12.38 4.56 5.88
N VAL A 223 11.08 4.49 5.62
CA VAL A 223 9.99 4.66 6.58
C VAL A 223 9.14 3.38 6.63
N HIS A 224 8.97 2.80 7.83
CA HIS A 224 8.40 1.46 8.01
C HIS A 224 7.23 1.43 9.00
N PRO A 225 6.08 2.09 8.73
CA PRO A 225 4.96 2.12 9.65
C PRO A 225 4.26 0.76 9.71
N ARG A 226 3.81 0.37 10.91
CA ARG A 226 2.98 -0.83 11.16
C ARG A 226 1.74 -0.44 11.93
N VAL A 227 0.57 -0.88 11.47
CA VAL A 227 -0.70 -0.64 12.16
C VAL A 227 -1.50 -1.94 12.26
N LEU A 228 -2.06 -2.20 13.43
CA LEU A 228 -3.07 -3.24 13.65
C LEU A 228 -4.39 -2.57 14.01
N VAL A 229 -5.44 -2.89 13.25
CA VAL A 229 -6.80 -2.41 13.49
C VAL A 229 -7.67 -3.60 13.88
N ILE A 230 -8.33 -3.51 15.04
CA ILE A 230 -9.27 -4.54 15.53
C ILE A 230 -10.64 -3.91 15.68
N VAL A 231 -11.62 -4.40 14.93
CA VAL A 231 -13.01 -3.97 15.02
C VAL A 231 -13.81 -5.05 15.74
N GLY A 232 -14.27 -4.72 16.95
CA GLY A 232 -14.98 -5.64 17.83
C GLY A 232 -16.31 -6.13 17.28
N GLN A 233 -16.85 -7.18 17.90
CA GLN A 233 -18.07 -7.84 17.45
C GLN A 233 -19.22 -6.84 17.29
N GLY A 234 -19.87 -6.84 16.12
CA GLY A 234 -21.00 -5.96 15.81
C GLY A 234 -20.68 -4.46 15.76
N ALA A 235 -19.41 -4.07 15.88
CA ALA A 235 -19.01 -2.66 15.85
C ALA A 235 -18.95 -2.11 14.41
N ARG A 236 -19.10 -0.80 14.28
CA ARG A 236 -19.09 -0.08 12.99
C ARG A 236 -18.14 1.10 13.08
N ALA A 237 -17.28 1.27 12.09
CA ALA A 237 -16.39 2.41 12.02
C ALA A 237 -16.05 2.78 10.57
N THR A 238 -15.60 4.03 10.39
CA THR A 238 -14.95 4.50 9.18
C THR A 238 -13.48 4.79 9.48
N LEU A 239 -12.57 4.23 8.68
CA LEU A 239 -11.13 4.51 8.71
C LEU A 239 -10.72 5.24 7.44
N ILE A 240 -10.05 6.37 7.57
CA ILE A 240 -9.50 7.16 6.46
C ILE A 240 -7.97 7.12 6.55
N GLU A 241 -7.33 6.25 5.78
CA GLU A 241 -5.87 6.17 5.65
C GLU A 241 -5.38 7.16 4.59
N ARG A 242 -4.63 8.18 4.98
CA ARG A 242 -4.05 9.17 4.04
C ARG A 242 -2.54 9.01 3.96
N HIS A 243 -2.03 9.01 2.73
CA HIS A 243 -0.59 9.03 2.47
C HIS A 243 -0.17 10.46 2.15
N LEU A 244 0.71 11.02 2.97
CA LEU A 244 1.24 12.37 2.82
C LEU A 244 2.75 12.29 2.66
N GLY A 245 3.32 12.98 1.68
CA GLY A 245 4.77 13.03 1.62
C GLY A 245 5.41 13.62 0.37
N ALA A 246 6.74 13.61 0.40
CA ALA A 246 7.62 14.23 -0.57
C ALA A 246 8.37 13.19 -1.44
N ALA A 247 9.06 13.64 -2.48
CA ALA A 247 9.54 12.79 -3.58
C ALA A 247 10.68 11.79 -3.23
N MET A 248 11.35 11.92 -2.09
CA MET A 248 12.66 11.27 -1.83
C MET A 248 12.63 10.12 -0.80
N ALA A 249 11.47 9.77 -0.24
CA ALA A 249 11.37 8.68 0.74
C ALA A 249 10.87 7.36 0.13
N PHE A 250 11.29 6.25 0.75
CA PHE A 250 10.71 4.93 0.58
C PHE A 250 9.85 4.58 1.79
N THR A 251 8.54 4.57 1.61
CA THR A 251 7.60 4.08 2.62
C THR A 251 7.22 2.64 2.33
N ASN A 252 7.48 1.77 3.29
CA ASN A 252 7.07 0.38 3.30
C ASN A 252 6.07 0.19 4.45
N SER A 253 4.78 0.41 4.19
CA SER A 253 3.74 0.33 5.21
C SER A 253 3.10 -1.05 5.27
N VAL A 254 2.75 -1.49 6.49
CA VAL A 254 1.95 -2.70 6.67
C VAL A 254 0.79 -2.42 7.62
N VAL A 255 -0.42 -2.71 7.16
CA VAL A 255 -1.65 -2.57 7.92
C VAL A 255 -2.34 -3.92 7.99
N GLU A 256 -2.64 -4.37 9.20
CA GLU A 256 -3.43 -5.57 9.46
C GLU A 256 -4.78 -5.15 10.03
N VAL A 257 -5.87 -5.73 9.53
CA VAL A 257 -7.23 -5.39 9.95
C VAL A 257 -7.98 -6.68 10.28
N VAL A 258 -8.53 -6.74 11.49
CA VAL A 258 -9.33 -7.87 11.98
C VAL A 258 -10.74 -7.36 12.25
N LEU A 259 -11.72 -7.92 11.55
CA LEU A 259 -13.15 -7.68 11.80
C LEU A 259 -13.72 -8.89 12.51
N ALA A 260 -14.18 -8.71 13.75
CA ALA A 260 -14.93 -9.74 14.46
C ALA A 260 -16.31 -10.00 13.83
N ASP A 261 -17.03 -10.99 14.35
CA ASP A 261 -18.37 -11.35 13.89
C ASP A 261 -19.31 -10.13 13.82
N GLY A 262 -19.99 -9.95 12.68
CA GLY A 262 -20.94 -8.87 12.44
C GLY A 262 -20.34 -7.45 12.42
N ALA A 263 -19.02 -7.30 12.51
CA ALA A 263 -18.37 -6.00 12.44
C ALA A 263 -18.44 -5.41 11.02
N GLN A 264 -18.48 -4.08 10.93
CA GLN A 264 -18.42 -3.34 9.68
C GLN A 264 -17.30 -2.31 9.71
N LEU A 265 -16.50 -2.27 8.64
CA LEU A 265 -15.50 -1.23 8.45
C LEU A 265 -15.54 -0.67 7.04
N ASP A 266 -15.76 0.63 6.95
CA ASP A 266 -15.60 1.43 5.74
C ASP A 266 -14.18 2.04 5.74
N HIS A 267 -13.31 1.56 4.85
CA HIS A 267 -11.91 1.94 4.77
C HIS A 267 -11.61 2.72 3.49
N LEU A 268 -11.27 4.00 3.63
CA LEU A 268 -10.86 4.86 2.53
C LEU A 268 -9.34 5.03 2.56
N ARG A 269 -8.65 4.65 1.47
CA ARG A 269 -7.20 4.87 1.31
C ARG A 269 -6.95 5.97 0.28
N LEU A 270 -6.51 7.12 0.74
CA LEU A 270 -6.30 8.33 -0.07
C LEU A 270 -4.81 8.58 -0.25
N ALA A 271 -4.36 8.56 -1.50
CA ALA A 271 -2.98 8.83 -1.87
C ALA A 271 -2.90 9.92 -2.93
N LEU A 272 -3.55 11.05 -2.64
CA LEU A 272 -3.63 12.21 -3.52
C LEU A 272 -2.51 13.23 -3.20
N ASP A 273 -2.00 13.22 -1.97
CA ASP A 273 -0.98 14.16 -1.47
C ASP A 273 0.38 13.47 -1.17
N ALA A 274 0.60 12.29 -1.73
CA ALA A 274 1.72 11.43 -1.39
C ALA A 274 3.02 11.70 -2.18
N GLY A 275 3.04 12.75 -2.99
CA GLY A 275 4.17 13.16 -3.84
C GLY A 275 4.61 12.07 -4.84
N ARG A 276 5.83 12.23 -5.38
CA ARG A 276 6.45 11.27 -6.32
C ARG A 276 7.40 10.26 -5.64
N GLY A 277 7.22 9.98 -4.36
CA GLY A 277 8.05 9.05 -3.58
C GLY A 277 7.94 7.58 -4.01
N ARG A 278 8.52 6.68 -3.22
CA ARG A 278 8.32 5.23 -3.37
C ARG A 278 7.43 4.72 -2.25
N TRP A 279 6.30 4.13 -2.62
CA TRP A 279 5.28 3.62 -1.72
C TRP A 279 5.07 2.14 -2.01
N LEU A 280 5.36 1.31 -1.02
CA LEU A 280 5.00 -0.10 -1.01
C LEU A 280 4.12 -0.31 0.21
N SER A 281 2.89 -0.79 0.00
CA SER A 281 1.98 -1.07 1.10
C SER A 281 1.52 -2.52 1.08
N ALA A 282 1.47 -3.16 2.24
CA ALA A 282 0.73 -4.38 2.47
C ALA A 282 -0.50 -4.07 3.32
N LEU A 283 -1.67 -4.50 2.87
CA LEU A 283 -2.92 -4.47 3.61
C LEU A 283 -3.46 -5.89 3.68
N ASP A 284 -3.54 -6.43 4.89
CA ASP A 284 -4.09 -7.77 5.13
C ASP A 284 -5.31 -7.67 6.03
N VAL A 285 -6.43 -8.21 5.57
CA VAL A 285 -7.73 -8.10 6.25
C VAL A 285 -8.30 -9.49 6.46
N GLU A 286 -8.83 -9.74 7.64
CA GLU A 286 -9.60 -10.95 7.94
C GLU A 286 -10.99 -10.60 8.49
N LEU A 287 -12.01 -11.26 7.94
CA LEU A 287 -13.41 -11.05 8.26
C LEU A 287 -13.98 -12.26 8.98
N GLY A 288 -14.55 -12.02 10.17
CA GLY A 288 -15.40 -12.95 10.90
C GLY A 288 -16.76 -13.17 10.25
N ARG A 289 -17.63 -13.92 10.93
CA ARG A 289 -18.94 -14.32 10.39
C ARG A 289 -19.84 -13.10 10.21
N ALA A 290 -20.50 -13.01 9.05
CA ALA A 290 -21.37 -11.88 8.69
C ALA A 290 -20.71 -10.48 8.82
N ALA A 291 -19.38 -10.40 8.82
CA ALA A 291 -18.67 -9.13 8.83
C ALA A 291 -18.68 -8.48 7.44
N ARG A 292 -18.60 -7.15 7.39
CA ARG A 292 -18.68 -6.35 6.16
C ARG A 292 -17.45 -5.46 6.04
N TYR A 293 -16.73 -5.55 4.92
CA TYR A 293 -15.58 -4.70 4.67
C TYR A 293 -15.72 -3.97 3.34
N HIS A 294 -15.65 -2.64 3.39
CA HIS A 294 -15.64 -1.79 2.21
C HIS A 294 -14.29 -1.10 2.12
N LEU A 295 -13.58 -1.28 1.01
CA LEU A 295 -12.30 -0.63 0.76
C LEU A 295 -12.40 0.22 -0.51
N TRP A 296 -12.22 1.53 -0.36
CA TRP A 296 -12.20 2.47 -1.49
C TRP A 296 -10.85 3.17 -1.57
N GLN A 297 -10.29 3.22 -2.78
CA GLN A 297 -8.98 3.84 -3.01
C GLN A 297 -9.06 4.97 -4.02
N ALA A 298 -8.44 6.11 -3.70
CA ALA A 298 -8.21 7.21 -4.63
C ALA A 298 -6.73 7.53 -4.66
N GLN A 299 -6.08 7.34 -5.81
CA GLN A 299 -4.62 7.25 -5.87
C GLN A 299 -4.02 7.97 -7.07
N LEU A 300 -2.93 8.69 -6.83
CA LEU A 300 -2.02 9.13 -7.87
C LEU A 300 -0.83 8.18 -8.00
N GLY A 301 -0.33 7.99 -9.21
CA GLY A 301 0.94 7.31 -9.45
C GLY A 301 2.12 8.06 -8.83
N ALA A 302 3.15 7.32 -8.44
CA ALA A 302 4.39 7.88 -7.89
C ALA A 302 5.60 7.41 -8.71
N ALA A 303 6.84 7.68 -8.26
CA ALA A 303 8.01 7.06 -8.88
C ALA A 303 7.94 5.52 -8.79
N PHE A 304 7.39 5.03 -7.69
CA PHE A 304 6.98 3.64 -7.53
C PHE A 304 5.83 3.60 -6.52
N ARG A 305 4.63 3.17 -6.91
CA ARG A 305 3.54 2.86 -5.98
C ARG A 305 3.04 1.46 -6.22
N ARG A 306 3.09 0.62 -5.19
CA ARG A 306 2.54 -0.73 -5.21
C ARG A 306 1.75 -1.00 -3.94
N ASN A 307 0.52 -1.45 -4.10
CA ASN A 307 -0.36 -1.86 -3.01
C ASN A 307 -0.60 -3.37 -3.13
N GLU A 308 -0.27 -4.11 -2.08
CA GLU A 308 -0.52 -5.53 -1.96
C GLU A 308 -1.64 -5.75 -0.95
N ILE A 309 -2.83 -6.09 -1.45
CA ILE A 309 -4.05 -6.19 -0.67
C ILE A 309 -4.47 -7.65 -0.63
N ARG A 310 -4.56 -8.22 0.57
CA ARG A 310 -5.06 -9.57 0.79
C ARG A 310 -6.24 -9.54 1.74
N ILE A 311 -7.37 -10.10 1.34
CA ILE A 311 -8.59 -10.09 2.14
C ILE A 311 -9.10 -11.51 2.27
N ARG A 312 -9.31 -11.96 3.50
CA ARG A 312 -9.74 -13.30 3.85
C ARG A 312 -11.15 -13.25 4.42
N LEU A 313 -12.09 -13.86 3.70
CA LEU A 313 -13.44 -14.09 4.19
C LEU A 313 -13.39 -15.40 4.99
N ALA A 314 -13.12 -15.28 6.29
CA ALA A 314 -12.88 -16.41 7.19
C ALA A 314 -14.13 -16.88 7.95
N GLY A 315 -15.15 -16.03 8.08
CA GLY A 315 -16.45 -16.38 8.65
C GLY A 315 -17.58 -16.46 7.62
N GLU A 316 -18.55 -17.35 7.87
CA GLU A 316 -19.67 -17.59 6.95
C GLU A 316 -20.47 -16.30 6.72
N GLY A 317 -20.86 -16.05 5.47
CA GLY A 317 -21.67 -14.89 5.12
C GLY A 317 -20.93 -13.55 5.17
N ALA A 318 -19.60 -13.54 5.24
CA ALA A 318 -18.82 -12.31 5.14
C ALA A 318 -18.99 -11.65 3.77
N GLU A 319 -18.99 -10.31 3.76
CA GLU A 319 -19.19 -9.50 2.56
C GLU A 319 -18.03 -8.52 2.37
N VAL A 320 -17.50 -8.43 1.15
CA VAL A 320 -16.40 -7.56 0.80
C VAL A 320 -16.74 -6.74 -0.45
N THR A 321 -16.55 -5.43 -0.38
CA THR A 321 -16.49 -4.57 -1.57
C THR A 321 -15.15 -3.87 -1.61
N VAL A 322 -14.41 -4.04 -2.70
CA VAL A 322 -13.13 -3.36 -2.89
C VAL A 322 -13.19 -2.59 -4.19
N GLY A 323 -12.80 -1.33 -4.17
CA GLY A 323 -12.65 -0.59 -5.41
C GLY A 323 -11.71 0.58 -5.31
N GLY A 324 -11.45 1.17 -6.46
CA GLY A 324 -10.64 2.37 -6.50
C GLY A 324 -10.47 2.98 -7.87
N ALA A 325 -10.07 4.24 -7.85
CA ALA A 325 -9.71 5.02 -9.01
C ALA A 325 -8.23 5.44 -8.93
N GLY A 326 -7.51 5.22 -10.02
CA GLY A 326 -6.11 5.59 -10.15
C GLY A 326 -5.88 6.53 -11.33
N LEU A 327 -5.07 7.58 -11.13
CA LEU A 327 -4.56 8.43 -12.22
C LEU A 327 -3.03 8.38 -12.24
N THR A 328 -2.45 8.14 -13.41
CA THR A 328 -1.01 8.16 -13.62
C THR A 328 -0.65 9.04 -14.81
N ARG A 329 0.45 9.81 -14.68
CA ARG A 329 1.05 10.67 -15.73
C ARG A 329 2.57 10.71 -15.55
N ASN A 330 3.33 11.29 -16.48
CA ASN A 330 4.76 11.60 -16.31
C ASN A 330 5.62 10.42 -15.80
N ASN A 331 5.67 9.31 -16.54
CA ASN A 331 6.39 8.08 -16.17
C ASN A 331 6.00 7.48 -14.80
N ALA A 332 4.91 7.91 -14.17
CA ALA A 332 4.50 7.40 -12.87
C ALA A 332 4.07 5.93 -12.94
N HIS A 333 4.26 5.23 -11.83
CA HIS A 333 3.92 3.83 -11.66
C HIS A 333 2.90 3.67 -10.53
N LEU A 334 1.78 3.02 -10.85
CA LEU A 334 0.76 2.59 -9.89
C LEU A 334 0.45 1.12 -10.13
N ASP A 335 0.54 0.32 -9.08
CA ASP A 335 0.31 -1.12 -9.13
C ASP A 335 -0.57 -1.57 -7.97
N ASN A 336 -1.73 -2.14 -8.28
CA ASN A 336 -2.66 -2.72 -7.32
C ASN A 336 -2.68 -4.25 -7.49
N GLN A 337 -2.18 -4.96 -6.49
CA GLN A 337 -2.19 -6.41 -6.41
C GLN A 337 -3.21 -6.85 -5.36
N LEU A 338 -4.25 -7.53 -5.80
CA LEU A 338 -5.38 -7.91 -4.98
C LEU A 338 -5.52 -9.43 -4.94
N CYS A 339 -5.66 -9.99 -3.75
CA CYS A 339 -5.99 -11.40 -3.54
C CYS A 339 -7.13 -11.52 -2.53
N LEU A 340 -8.29 -11.98 -3.00
CA LEU A 340 -9.41 -12.33 -2.13
C LEU A 340 -9.45 -13.84 -1.92
N GLU A 341 -9.52 -14.27 -0.67
CA GLU A 341 -9.65 -15.67 -0.28
C GLU A 341 -11.03 -15.92 0.35
N HIS A 342 -11.87 -16.68 -0.34
CA HIS A 342 -13.12 -17.21 0.23
C HIS A 342 -12.82 -18.53 0.93
N ARG A 343 -12.69 -18.51 2.26
CA ARG A 343 -12.25 -19.67 3.06
C ARG A 343 -13.42 -20.54 3.55
N VAL A 344 -14.62 -19.96 3.62
CA VAL A 344 -15.82 -20.60 4.16
C VAL A 344 -17.06 -20.28 3.30
N PRO A 345 -18.18 -21.00 3.46
CA PRO A 345 -19.37 -20.81 2.65
C PRO A 345 -19.97 -19.40 2.67
N ARG A 346 -20.78 -19.11 1.63
CA ARG A 346 -21.65 -17.92 1.51
C ARG A 346 -20.92 -16.57 1.53
N GLY A 347 -19.62 -16.56 1.25
CA GLY A 347 -18.87 -15.31 1.09
C GLY A 347 -19.29 -14.55 -0.16
N THR A 348 -19.44 -13.23 -0.06
CA THR A 348 -19.73 -12.35 -1.19
C THR A 348 -18.58 -11.36 -1.41
N SER A 349 -18.12 -11.20 -2.64
CA SER A 349 -17.10 -10.19 -2.95
C SER A 349 -17.33 -9.47 -4.27
N THR A 350 -17.29 -8.15 -4.25
CA THR A 350 -17.31 -7.30 -5.45
C THR A 350 -16.04 -6.47 -5.54
N GLN A 351 -15.41 -6.46 -6.72
CA GLN A 351 -14.19 -5.70 -6.98
C GLN A 351 -14.44 -4.73 -8.15
N VAL A 352 -14.14 -3.43 -7.98
CA VAL A 352 -14.35 -2.40 -9.02
C VAL A 352 -13.16 -1.44 -9.09
N PHE A 353 -12.35 -1.55 -10.14
CA PHE A 353 -11.20 -0.65 -10.33
C PHE A 353 -11.31 0.13 -11.62
N ARG A 354 -10.80 1.37 -11.63
CA ARG A 354 -10.70 2.23 -12.80
C ARG A 354 -9.35 2.93 -12.81
N ASN A 355 -8.57 2.74 -13.87
CA ASN A 355 -7.27 3.40 -14.00
C ASN A 355 -7.24 4.26 -15.27
N ILE A 356 -6.80 5.51 -15.11
CA ILE A 356 -6.51 6.42 -16.22
C ILE A 356 -5.00 6.60 -16.27
N ALA A 357 -4.38 6.21 -17.38
CA ALA A 357 -2.95 6.39 -17.62
C ALA A 357 -2.74 7.38 -18.77
N GLY A 358 -1.88 8.37 -18.54
CA GLY A 358 -1.51 9.38 -19.53
C GLY A 358 -0.01 9.33 -19.84
N GLU A 359 0.34 9.74 -21.05
CA GLU A 359 1.73 9.78 -21.54
C GLU A 359 2.40 8.40 -21.45
N THR A 360 3.52 8.31 -20.76
CA THR A 360 4.37 7.11 -20.63
C THR A 360 4.22 6.42 -19.27
N SER A 361 3.19 6.78 -18.50
CA SER A 361 2.92 6.21 -17.18
C SER A 361 2.34 4.78 -17.27
N ARG A 362 2.23 4.12 -16.12
CA ARG A 362 1.71 2.75 -16.01
C ARG A 362 0.75 2.63 -14.82
N GLY A 363 -0.45 2.14 -15.11
CA GLY A 363 -1.39 1.63 -14.11
C GLY A 363 -1.55 0.13 -14.28
N ILE A 364 -1.30 -0.63 -13.22
CA ILE A 364 -1.38 -2.10 -13.19
C ILE A 364 -2.43 -2.50 -12.17
N LEU A 365 -3.29 -3.45 -12.55
CA LEU A 365 -4.21 -4.13 -11.66
C LEU A 365 -4.02 -5.63 -11.88
N ASN A 366 -3.79 -6.36 -10.79
CA ASN A 366 -3.77 -7.82 -10.78
C ASN A 366 -4.73 -8.30 -9.70
N GLY A 367 -5.88 -8.83 -10.11
CA GLY A 367 -6.89 -9.37 -9.20
C GLY A 367 -6.90 -10.89 -9.22
N ARG A 368 -6.75 -11.51 -8.05
CA ARG A 368 -6.91 -12.95 -7.84
C ARG A 368 -8.07 -13.20 -6.89
N ILE A 369 -8.95 -14.13 -7.26
CA ILE A 369 -9.99 -14.68 -6.38
C ILE A 369 -9.66 -16.15 -6.17
N HIS A 370 -9.48 -16.55 -4.92
CA HIS A 370 -9.25 -17.93 -4.54
C HIS A 370 -10.41 -18.43 -3.69
N ILE A 371 -11.17 -19.37 -4.25
CA ILE A 371 -12.29 -20.02 -3.55
C ILE A 371 -11.78 -21.35 -3.02
N HIS A 372 -11.64 -21.44 -1.70
CA HIS A 372 -11.14 -22.66 -1.04
C HIS A 372 -12.17 -23.79 -1.13
N ARG A 373 -11.67 -25.02 -1.04
CA ARG A 373 -12.55 -26.20 -0.98
C ARG A 373 -13.49 -26.07 0.23
N GLY A 374 -14.79 -26.20 -0.02
CA GLY A 374 -15.81 -26.08 1.02
C GLY A 374 -16.47 -24.70 1.12
N ALA A 375 -15.95 -23.67 0.43
CA ALA A 375 -16.59 -22.36 0.34
C ALA A 375 -17.78 -22.37 -0.65
N GLN A 376 -18.80 -23.17 -0.34
CA GLN A 376 -20.00 -23.29 -1.18
C GLN A 376 -20.83 -22.01 -1.16
N LYS A 377 -21.57 -21.75 -2.25
CA LYS A 377 -22.43 -20.55 -2.39
C LYS A 377 -21.65 -19.23 -2.32
N THR A 378 -20.37 -19.23 -2.70
CA THR A 378 -19.63 -17.99 -2.93
C THR A 378 -20.18 -17.25 -4.15
N ASP A 379 -20.37 -15.94 -4.01
CA ASP A 379 -20.62 -15.01 -5.12
C ASP A 379 -19.45 -14.03 -5.21
N ALA A 380 -18.75 -14.03 -6.34
CA ALA A 380 -17.54 -13.24 -6.51
C ALA A 380 -17.48 -12.60 -7.90
N GLN A 381 -17.34 -11.28 -7.93
CA GLN A 381 -17.34 -10.47 -9.15
C GLN A 381 -16.12 -9.53 -9.18
N LEU A 382 -15.51 -9.42 -10.37
CA LEU A 382 -14.43 -8.47 -10.64
C LEU A 382 -14.76 -7.66 -11.89
N HIS A 383 -14.87 -6.35 -11.71
CA HIS A 383 -15.10 -5.36 -12.75
C HIS A 383 -13.85 -4.48 -12.88
N THR A 384 -13.27 -4.44 -14.07
CA THR A 384 -12.04 -3.67 -14.39
C THR A 384 -12.32 -2.53 -15.34
#